data_AF-A0A7C7V060-F1
#
_entry.id   AF-A0A7C7V060-F1
#
_cell.length_a   1.000
_cell.length_b   1.000
_cell.length_c   1.000
_cell.angle_alpha   90.00
_cell.angle_beta   90.00
_cell.angle_gamma   90.00
#
_symmetry.space_group_name_H-M   'P 1'
#
loop_
_entity.id
_entity.type
_entity.pdbx_description
1 polymer ?
#
loop_
_entity_poly.entity_id
_entity_poly.type
_entity_poly.pdbx_seq_one_letter_code
_entity_poly.pdbx_strand_id
1 'polypeptide(L)' 'MLEKIGLPLLRHLDPERAHGLALSALKMGFGPLSGPHTTRRLRVSIAGLNLPNPIGLAAGFD' A
#
# COMPACT_ATOMS: atom_id res chain seq x y z
N MET A 1 5.81 10.81 -16.47
CA MET A 1 6.85 10.16 -17.31
C MET A 1 7.22 8.79 -16.76
N LEU A 2 7.44 8.68 -15.43
CA LEU A 2 7.76 7.41 -14.76
C LEU A 2 6.69 6.32 -14.94
N GLU A 3 5.41 6.66 -14.84
CA GLU A 3 4.30 5.70 -15.03
C GLU A 3 4.27 5.07 -16.42
N LYS A 4 4.66 5.81 -17.46
CA LYS A 4 4.65 5.33 -18.85
C LYS A 4 5.71 4.26 -19.13
N ILE A 5 6.73 4.15 -18.28
CA ILE A 5 7.82 3.17 -18.40
C ILE A 5 7.74 2.12 -17.28
N GLY A 6 7.44 2.54 -16.05
CA GLY A 6 7.34 1.64 -14.89
C GLY A 6 6.16 0.67 -14.98
N LEU A 7 4.99 1.13 -15.42
CA LEU A 7 3.80 0.30 -15.53
C LEU A 7 3.94 -0.84 -16.57
N PRO A 8 4.45 -0.60 -17.79
CA PRO A 8 4.72 -1.71 -18.71
C PRO A 8 5.79 -2.66 -18.17
N LEU A 9 6.84 -2.17 -17.49
CA LEU A 9 7.87 -3.04 -16.91
C LEU A 9 7.31 -3.97 -15.82
N LEU A 10 6.48 -3.42 -14.91
CA LEU A 10 5.82 -4.17 -13.84
C LEU A 10 4.86 -5.23 -14.41
N ARG A 11 4.19 -4.95 -15.54
CA ARG A 11 3.30 -5.92 -16.22
C ARG A 11 4.04 -7.12 -16.82
N HIS A 12 5.35 -7.04 -17.01
CA HIS A 12 6.16 -8.16 -17.50
C HIS A 12 6.70 -9.04 -16.36
N LEU A 13 6.54 -8.64 -15.10
CA LEU A 13 6.92 -9.46 -13.96
C LEU A 13 5.81 -10.48 -13.67
N ASP A 14 6.23 -11.70 -13.35
CA ASP A 14 5.34 -12.70 -12.77
C ASP A 14 4.70 -12.13 -11.47
N PRO A 15 3.38 -12.24 -11.28
CA PRO A 15 2.68 -11.64 -10.14
C PRO A 15 3.24 -12.05 -8.78
N GLU A 16 3.61 -13.32 -8.60
CA GLU A 16 4.15 -13.83 -7.34
C GLU A 16 5.56 -13.26 -7.07
N ARG A 17 6.40 -13.18 -8.11
CA ARG A 17 7.69 -12.49 -8.00
C ARG A 17 7.54 -11.01 -7.71
N ALA A 18 6.59 -10.33 -8.36
CA ALA A 18 6.31 -8.92 -8.11
C ALA A 18 5.84 -8.68 -6.68
N HIS A 19 4.98 -9.57 -6.16
CA HIS A 19 4.55 -9.54 -4.77
C HIS A 19 5.74 -9.68 -3.82
N GLY A 20 6.57 -10.72 -3.97
CA GLY A 20 7.76 -10.91 -3.13
C GLY A 20 8.75 -9.72 -3.17
N LEU A 21 8.91 -9.09 -4.34
CA LEU A 21 9.73 -7.88 -4.48
C LEU A 21 9.11 -6.69 -3.72
N ALA A 22 7.79 -6.51 -3.78
CA ALA A 22 7.10 -5.45 -3.04
C ALA A 22 7.30 -5.61 -1.53
N LEU A 23 7.17 -6.83 -1.00
CA LEU A 23 7.41 -7.12 0.42
C LEU A 23 8.86 -6.86 0.82
N SER A 24 9.80 -7.28 -0.01
CA SER A 24 11.23 -7.07 0.23
C SER A 24 11.55 -5.58 0.27
N ALA A 25 10.98 -4.79 -0.66
CA ALA A 25 11.11 -3.34 -0.68
C ALA A 25 10.53 -2.69 0.59
N LEU A 26 9.34 -3.13 1.04
CA LEU A 26 8.73 -2.66 2.29
C LEU A 26 9.62 -2.97 3.50
N LYS A 27 10.16 -4.19 3.59
CA LYS A 27 11.08 -4.61 4.66
C LYS A 27 12.38 -3.80 4.66
N MET A 28 12.85 -3.37 3.48
CA MET A 28 14.01 -2.49 3.32
C MET A 28 13.71 -1.00 3.57
N GLY A 29 12.48 -0.64 3.93
CA GLY A 29 12.11 0.74 4.23
C GLY A 29 11.77 1.61 3.01
N PHE A 30 11.61 1.01 1.82
CA PHE A 30 11.12 1.70 0.62
C PHE A 30 9.59 1.89 0.62
N GLY A 31 8.95 1.74 1.78
CA GLY A 31 7.52 1.99 1.97
C GLY A 31 7.18 3.45 2.22
N PRO A 32 5.89 3.79 2.33
CA PRO A 32 5.45 5.14 2.68
C PRO A 32 6.03 5.56 4.03
N LEU A 33 6.76 6.69 4.05
CA LEU A 33 7.34 7.24 5.27
C LEU A 33 6.36 8.11 6.06
N SER A 34 5.27 8.55 5.43
CA SER A 34 4.23 9.36 6.06
C SER A 34 3.20 8.49 6.77
N GLY A 35 2.77 8.93 7.95
CA GLY A 35 1.67 8.29 8.67
C GLY A 35 0.33 8.37 7.91
N PRO A 36 -0.72 7.70 8.41
CA PRO A 36 -2.01 7.65 7.74
C PRO A 36 -2.59 9.06 7.53
N HIS A 37 -2.98 9.36 6.28
CA HIS A 37 -3.67 10.60 5.97
C HIS A 37 -4.99 10.69 6.73
N THR A 38 -5.24 11.80 7.44
CA THR A 38 -6.46 11.95 8.25
C THR A 38 -7.03 13.36 8.16
N THR A 39 -8.37 13.43 8.16
CA THR A 39 -9.15 14.66 8.32
C THR A 39 -10.38 14.33 9.17
N ARG A 40 -11.09 15.35 9.67
CA ARG A 40 -12.32 15.12 10.46
C ARG A 40 -13.37 14.29 9.71
N ARG A 41 -13.46 14.42 8.38
CA ARG A 41 -14.40 13.67 7.54
C ARG A 41 -13.97 12.22 7.28
N LEU A 42 -12.68 11.91 7.41
CA LEU A 42 -12.15 10.56 7.18
C LEU A 42 -12.18 9.70 8.44
N ARG A 43 -12.18 10.28 9.64
CA ARG A 43 -12.21 9.48 10.87
C ARG A 43 -13.49 8.66 10.97
N VAL A 44 -13.33 7.36 11.23
CA VAL A 44 -14.44 6.40 11.35
C VAL A 44 -14.27 5.56 12.60
N SER A 45 -15.39 5.11 13.17
CA SER A 45 -15.42 4.11 14.22
C SER A 45 -16.14 2.87 13.70
N ILE A 46 -15.47 1.72 13.71
CA ILE A 46 -15.99 0.46 13.17
C ILE A 46 -15.66 -0.65 14.16
N ALA A 47 -16.67 -1.42 14.59
CA ALA A 47 -16.50 -2.53 15.53
C ALA A 47 -15.73 -2.16 16.82
N GLY A 48 -15.89 -0.92 17.31
CA GLY A 48 -15.18 -0.42 18.49
C GLY A 48 -13.77 0.11 18.22
N LEU A 49 -13.29 0.06 16.97
CA LEU A 49 -11.98 0.59 16.56
C LEU A 49 -12.12 2.00 16.00
N ASN A 50 -11.29 2.92 16.50
CA ASN A 50 -11.19 4.27 15.95
C ASN A 50 -10.08 4.33 14.90
N LEU A 51 -10.46 4.53 13.65
CA LEU A 51 -9.54 4.57 12.51
C LEU A 51 -9.32 6.02 12.04
N PRO A 52 -8.08 6.40 11.68
CA PRO A 52 -7.77 7.75 11.20
C PRO A 52 -8.40 8.05 9.83
N ASN A 53 -8.65 7.01 9.03
CA ASN A 53 -9.34 7.03 7.75
C ASN A 53 -9.92 5.62 7.45
N PRO A 54 -10.84 5.45 6.49
CA PRO A 54 -11.45 4.15 6.17
C PRO A 54 -10.64 3.35 5.12
N ILE A 55 -9.36 3.68 4.90
CA ILE A 55 -8.50 3.05 3.88
C ILE A 55 -7.46 2.17 4.57
N GLY A 56 -7.33 0.93 4.09
CA GLY A 56 -6.37 -0.04 4.61
C GLY A 56 -5.96 -1.04 3.53
N LEU A 57 -4.96 -1.85 3.86
CA LEU A 57 -4.55 -3.00 3.05
C LEU A 57 -5.46 -4.18 3.35
N ALA A 58 -5.86 -4.90 2.30
CA ALA A 58 -6.67 -6.10 2.43
C ALA A 58 -5.82 -7.28 2.92
N ALA A 59 -6.48 -8.29 3.49
CA ALA A 59 -5.85 -9.55 3.84
C ALA A 59 -5.24 -10.22 2.58
N GLY A 60 -4.12 -10.93 2.77
CA GLY A 60 -3.34 -11.53 1.68
C GLY A 60 -2.27 -10.61 1.09
N PHE A 61 -2.14 -9.38 1.60
CA PHE A 61 -0.99 -8.51 1.36
C PHE A 61 -0.14 -8.47 2.64
N ASP A 62 0.86 -9.35 2.75
CA ASP A 62 1.80 -9.49 3.88
C ASP A 62 3.22 -9.67 3.37
#